data_AF-A0A3F2RS06-F1
#
_entry.id   AF-A0A3F2RS06-F1
#
_cell.length_a   1.000
_cell.length_b   1.000
_cell.length_c   1.000
_cell.angle_alpha   90.00
_cell.angle_beta   90.00
_cell.angle_gamma   90.00
#
_symmetry.space_group_name_H-M   'P 1'
#
loop_
_entity.id
_entity.type
_entity.pdbx_description
1 polymer ?
#
loop_
_entity_poly.entity_id
_entity_poly.type
_entity_poly.pdbx_seq_one_letter_code
_entity_poly.pdbx_strand_id
1 'polypeptide(L)'
;MVAAATLVASVNAHGYMSVPKVEFTFVGDTTQFMATIEASATGWSGSFGGSPADNTAAFTTAFESSKYSSLKELVTDLGQLTSTSYTTECGYTNPDETAQPLPETYVEWAHSDSEGFTPSHEGPCEVWCDDVRVFQDDDCAAHYTTAPAKLPYDHDACLGSSRLTLYWLALHSSTWQVYTNCAALESMTSTGATSKYAVGGILTVVASSMLAATVQGHGYMSAPPVEFTLVGDTTQYMGSIDATTSGFSGEFGGAPKDNTANFNKGMAASKYTSLKEFMAAKAKVTSPEFTLECGYTNPKGAAQPLPETYVEWSHGSGEGFTSSHEGPCEVWCDDTRVFQDDNCPANFPTAPAKLPYDREACLGSSVLTLYWIALHSPSWQVYINCAALEKTTSTGAKSKFAVGSSSGGTSSSKPTTPATDASTTQDAEAPATPSAPETPSTPATPSAPKTPSAPATPSAPETPSTPATEAPSAPSTPATEAPTAAEAPAADSPVVTPAPDTGASQTQDDTSKCSVRRRRRN
;
A
#
# COMPACT_ATOMS: atom_id res chain seq x y z
N MET A 1 17.76 42.65 -6.26
CA MET A 1 16.95 41.69 -5.48
C MET A 1 17.70 40.37 -5.53
N VAL A 2 18.25 39.93 -4.39
CA VAL A 2 18.95 38.65 -4.28
C VAL A 2 17.87 37.59 -4.07
N ALA A 3 17.68 36.70 -5.04
CA ALA A 3 16.80 35.55 -4.90
C ALA A 3 17.51 34.53 -3.99
N ALA A 4 17.02 34.38 -2.76
CA ALA A 4 17.42 33.30 -1.89
C ALA A 4 16.79 32.00 -2.43
N ALA A 5 17.59 31.17 -3.08
CA ALA A 5 17.21 29.79 -3.38
C ALA A 5 17.22 29.02 -2.05
N THR A 6 16.04 28.74 -1.50
CA THR A 6 15.87 27.75 -0.44
C THR A 6 16.17 26.37 -1.04
N LEU A 7 17.35 25.84 -0.77
CA LEU A 7 17.63 24.41 -0.93
C LEU A 7 16.72 23.66 0.04
N VAL A 8 15.75 22.92 -0.50
CA VAL A 8 15.04 21.89 0.25
C VAL A 8 16.06 20.77 0.44
N ALA A 9 16.49 20.53 1.69
CA ALA A 9 17.29 19.37 2.00
C ALA A 9 16.42 18.13 1.75
N SER A 10 16.76 17.35 0.74
CA SER A 10 16.23 15.99 0.56
C SER A 10 16.71 15.16 1.74
N VAL A 11 15.78 14.74 2.59
CA VAL A 11 16.09 13.78 3.65
C VAL A 11 16.11 12.40 2.99
N ASN A 12 17.29 11.98 2.52
CA ASN A 12 17.56 10.57 2.22
C ASN A 12 17.36 9.84 3.54
N ALA A 13 16.46 8.86 3.65
CA ALA A 13 16.25 8.21 4.95
C ALA A 13 16.35 6.67 4.99
N HIS A 14 16.42 5.94 3.85
CA HIS A 14 16.15 4.48 3.96
C HIS A 14 16.81 3.48 2.99
N GLY A 15 17.77 3.86 2.16
CA GLY A 15 18.66 2.96 1.39
C GLY A 15 18.13 2.23 0.15
N TYR A 16 19.05 1.55 -0.53
CA TYR A 16 18.87 0.81 -1.78
C TYR A 16 19.89 -0.32 -1.93
N MET A 17 19.64 -1.28 -2.80
CA MET A 17 20.57 -2.36 -3.13
C MET A 17 21.71 -1.83 -4.03
N SER A 18 22.92 -1.76 -3.49
CA SER A 18 24.10 -1.27 -4.22
C SER A 18 24.84 -2.36 -4.98
N VAL A 19 24.75 -3.62 -4.52
CA VAL A 19 25.34 -4.79 -5.18
C VAL A 19 24.34 -5.97 -5.11
N PRO A 20 23.94 -6.56 -6.26
CA PRO A 20 24.22 -6.11 -7.62
C PRO A 20 23.63 -4.70 -7.84
N LYS A 21 24.24 -3.94 -8.76
CA LYS A 21 23.82 -2.57 -9.03
C LYS A 21 22.42 -2.57 -9.63
N VAL A 22 21.54 -1.70 -9.11
CA VAL A 22 20.19 -1.50 -9.65
C VAL A 22 20.07 -0.23 -10.49
N GLU A 23 19.18 -0.26 -11.48
CA GLU A 23 18.67 0.88 -12.22
C GLU A 23 17.29 1.28 -11.69
N PHE A 24 17.10 2.55 -11.39
CA PHE A 24 15.83 3.07 -10.85
C PHE A 24 14.89 3.52 -11.97
N THR A 25 13.59 3.27 -11.83
CA THR A 25 12.57 3.59 -12.85
C THR A 25 12.08 5.04 -12.80
N PHE A 26 12.57 5.85 -11.85
CA PHE A 26 12.17 7.25 -11.71
C PHE A 26 13.35 8.13 -11.27
N VAL A 27 13.16 9.44 -11.42
CA VAL A 27 14.10 10.47 -10.96
C VAL A 27 13.58 11.06 -9.65
N GLY A 28 14.27 10.81 -8.54
CA GLY A 28 13.91 11.30 -7.22
C GLY A 28 14.74 10.66 -6.12
N ASP A 29 14.21 10.61 -4.90
CA ASP A 29 14.86 9.94 -3.78
C ASP A 29 14.86 8.42 -3.98
N THR A 30 16.01 7.86 -4.33
CA THR A 30 16.19 6.41 -4.56
C THR A 30 16.26 5.60 -3.27
N THR A 31 16.16 6.28 -2.11
CA THR A 31 16.21 5.69 -0.76
C THR A 31 14.86 5.60 -0.08
N GLN A 32 13.76 5.74 -0.82
CA GLN A 32 12.40 5.70 -0.27
C GLN A 32 11.86 4.27 -0.14
N PHE A 33 10.83 4.07 0.68
CA PHE A 33 10.11 2.81 0.74
C PHE A 33 9.11 2.70 -0.43
N MET A 34 8.90 1.46 -0.91
CA MET A 34 8.02 1.19 -2.04
C MET A 34 6.59 0.85 -1.63
N ALA A 35 6.38 0.37 -0.41
CA ALA A 35 5.06 0.05 0.12
C ALA A 35 5.02 0.22 1.64
N THR A 36 3.80 0.18 2.18
CA THR A 36 3.56 0.10 3.63
C THR A 36 2.73 -1.13 3.98
N ILE A 37 2.88 -1.61 5.21
CA ILE A 37 2.01 -2.64 5.79
C ILE A 37 1.57 -2.12 7.16
N GLU A 38 0.28 -1.93 7.35
CA GLU A 38 -0.25 -1.65 8.68
C GLU A 38 -0.19 -2.91 9.54
N ALA A 39 0.43 -2.83 10.72
CA ALA A 39 0.53 -3.97 11.64
C ALA A 39 -0.84 -4.58 11.95
N SER A 40 -1.90 -3.76 12.02
CA SER A 40 -3.27 -4.23 12.22
C SER A 40 -3.81 -5.07 11.06
N ALA A 41 -3.33 -4.86 9.83
CA ALA A 41 -3.77 -5.62 8.65
C ALA A 41 -3.34 -7.10 8.74
N THR A 42 -2.31 -7.40 9.53
CA THR A 42 -1.89 -8.79 9.78
C THR A 42 -2.88 -9.58 10.63
N GLY A 43 -3.72 -8.88 11.41
CA GLY A 43 -4.56 -9.49 12.43
C GLY A 43 -3.77 -10.10 13.60
N TRP A 44 -2.46 -9.86 13.69
CA TRP A 44 -1.61 -10.44 14.73
C TRP A 44 -1.77 -9.72 16.06
N SER A 45 -1.71 -10.48 17.14
CA SER A 45 -1.60 -9.95 18.49
C SER A 45 -0.16 -9.51 18.75
N GLY A 46 0.03 -8.26 19.17
CA GLY A 46 1.35 -7.70 19.48
C GLY A 46 1.27 -6.20 19.70
N SER A 47 2.28 -5.62 20.34
CA SER A 47 2.44 -4.17 20.43
C SER A 47 3.50 -3.74 19.43
N PHE A 48 3.08 -3.02 18.39
CA PHE A 48 3.94 -2.56 17.29
C PHE A 48 4.16 -1.03 17.31
N GLY A 49 4.07 -0.42 18.50
CA GLY A 49 4.31 1.01 18.72
C GLY A 49 5.44 1.29 19.70
N GLY A 50 6.27 0.27 19.99
CA GLY A 50 7.42 0.34 20.88
C GLY A 50 8.70 0.79 20.17
N SER A 51 9.86 0.49 20.77
CA SER A 51 11.15 0.70 20.10
C SER A 51 11.29 -0.20 18.87
N PRO A 52 12.13 0.15 17.87
CA PRO A 52 12.37 -0.70 16.70
C PRO A 52 12.72 -2.15 17.09
N ALA A 53 13.68 -2.36 18.00
CA ALA A 53 14.02 -3.68 18.54
C ALA A 53 12.81 -4.43 19.16
N ASP A 54 11.98 -3.75 19.97
CA ASP A 54 10.80 -4.38 20.59
C ASP A 54 9.76 -4.77 19.53
N ASN A 55 9.57 -3.91 18.52
CA ASN A 55 8.64 -4.17 17.42
C ASN A 55 9.14 -5.32 16.54
N THR A 56 10.45 -5.41 16.29
CA THR A 56 11.07 -6.55 15.59
C THR A 56 10.85 -7.84 16.37
N ALA A 57 11.12 -7.87 17.67
CA ALA A 57 10.89 -9.06 18.49
C ALA A 57 9.40 -9.50 18.50
N ALA A 58 8.48 -8.53 18.57
CA ALA A 58 7.04 -8.78 18.48
C ALA A 58 6.64 -9.31 17.09
N PHE A 59 7.21 -8.74 16.03
CA PHE A 59 6.99 -9.18 14.65
C PHE A 59 7.48 -10.62 14.48
N THR A 60 8.71 -10.94 14.83
CA THR A 60 9.30 -12.28 14.66
C THR A 60 8.44 -13.33 15.34
N THR A 61 8.02 -13.06 16.59
CA THR A 61 7.13 -13.96 17.32
C THR A 61 5.78 -14.16 16.62
N ALA A 62 5.18 -13.10 16.11
CA ALA A 62 3.89 -13.16 15.42
C ALA A 62 4.00 -13.84 14.04
N PHE A 63 5.06 -13.52 13.30
CA PHE A 63 5.36 -14.03 11.97
C PHE A 63 5.56 -15.55 11.96
N GLU A 64 6.27 -16.10 12.96
CA GLU A 64 6.44 -17.55 13.14
C GLU A 64 5.11 -18.30 13.31
N SER A 65 4.11 -17.65 13.89
CA SER A 65 2.77 -18.22 14.10
C SER A 65 1.81 -17.96 12.93
N SER A 66 2.26 -17.21 11.93
CA SER A 66 1.42 -16.73 10.83
C SER A 66 1.22 -17.77 9.72
N LYS A 67 0.37 -17.43 8.75
CA LYS A 67 0.19 -18.24 7.53
C LYS A 67 1.35 -18.07 6.54
N TYR A 68 2.17 -17.03 6.69
CA TYR A 68 3.20 -16.68 5.72
C TYR A 68 4.46 -17.48 6.00
N SER A 69 5.03 -18.01 4.92
CA SER A 69 6.29 -18.74 4.95
C SER A 69 7.51 -17.83 4.76
N SER A 70 7.29 -16.62 4.23
CA SER A 70 8.35 -15.67 3.91
C SER A 70 7.90 -14.21 3.94
N LEU A 71 8.87 -13.32 4.11
CA LEU A 71 8.65 -11.87 4.02
C LEU A 71 8.18 -11.47 2.63
N LYS A 72 8.72 -12.08 1.56
CA LYS A 72 8.21 -11.93 0.18
C LYS A 72 6.71 -12.17 0.12
N GLU A 73 6.23 -13.28 0.68
CA GLU A 73 4.80 -13.64 0.68
C GLU A 73 3.95 -12.61 1.46
N LEU A 74 4.41 -12.19 2.65
CA LEU A 74 3.74 -11.17 3.45
C LEU A 74 3.65 -9.83 2.70
N VAL A 75 4.74 -9.41 2.07
CA VAL A 75 4.83 -8.17 1.29
C VAL A 75 3.93 -8.23 0.06
N THR A 76 3.90 -9.36 -0.65
CA THR A 76 3.01 -9.53 -1.80
C THR A 76 1.53 -9.53 -1.39
N ASP A 77 1.18 -10.08 -0.23
CA ASP A 77 -0.22 -10.17 0.22
C ASP A 77 -0.72 -8.85 0.83
N LEU A 78 0.08 -8.18 1.65
CA LEU A 78 -0.36 -7.03 2.45
C LEU A 78 0.27 -5.69 2.06
N GLY A 79 1.29 -5.69 1.21
CA GLY A 79 2.03 -4.49 0.82
C GLY A 79 1.16 -3.50 0.05
N GLN A 80 0.97 -2.31 0.60
CA GLN A 80 0.28 -1.20 -0.06
C GLN A 80 1.29 -0.27 -0.72
N LEU A 81 1.39 -0.36 -2.06
CA LEU A 81 2.34 0.42 -2.85
C LEU A 81 2.13 1.93 -2.68
N THR A 82 3.22 2.66 -2.50
CA THR A 82 3.21 4.13 -2.38
C THR A 82 3.08 4.84 -3.73
N SER A 83 3.35 4.12 -4.82
CA SER A 83 3.18 4.59 -6.19
C SER A 83 2.70 3.47 -7.10
N THR A 84 1.85 3.81 -8.07
CA THR A 84 1.39 2.89 -9.12
C THR A 84 2.50 2.50 -10.10
N SER A 85 3.62 3.22 -10.10
CA SER A 85 4.81 2.87 -10.90
C SER A 85 5.69 1.81 -10.23
N TYR A 86 5.35 1.38 -9.01
CA TYR A 86 6.12 0.40 -8.25
C TYR A 86 5.48 -0.97 -8.34
N THR A 87 6.27 -2.02 -8.08
CA THR A 87 5.79 -3.41 -8.07
C THR A 87 6.23 -4.11 -6.80
N THR A 88 5.46 -5.10 -6.34
CA THR A 88 5.85 -5.92 -5.19
C THR A 88 7.13 -6.72 -5.44
N GLU A 89 7.44 -7.03 -6.70
CA GLU A 89 8.58 -7.88 -7.09
C GLU A 89 9.91 -7.12 -7.19
N CYS A 90 9.87 -5.82 -7.51
CA CYS A 90 11.07 -5.01 -7.78
C CYS A 90 11.02 -3.61 -7.16
N GLY A 91 9.97 -3.27 -6.43
CA GLY A 91 9.75 -1.92 -5.93
C GLY A 91 9.79 -0.93 -7.09
N TYR A 92 10.80 -0.07 -7.09
CA TYR A 92 11.01 0.97 -8.08
C TYR A 92 12.31 0.80 -8.88
N THR A 93 12.85 -0.41 -8.92
CA THR A 93 13.98 -0.75 -9.80
C THR A 93 13.49 -1.40 -11.09
N ASN A 94 14.27 -1.26 -12.16
CA ASN A 94 13.96 -1.76 -13.48
C ASN A 94 14.28 -3.27 -13.56
N PRO A 95 13.27 -4.16 -13.64
CA PRO A 95 13.51 -5.60 -13.77
C PRO A 95 14.15 -5.99 -15.10
N ASP A 96 14.04 -5.14 -16.12
CA ASP A 96 14.52 -5.36 -17.48
C ASP A 96 15.80 -4.54 -17.76
N GLU A 97 16.52 -4.15 -16.71
CA GLU A 97 17.78 -3.43 -16.84
C GLU A 97 18.86 -4.26 -17.53
N THR A 98 20.00 -3.62 -17.79
CA THR A 98 21.18 -4.37 -18.23
C THR A 98 21.57 -5.36 -17.13
N ALA A 99 21.49 -6.65 -17.46
CA ALA A 99 21.83 -7.74 -16.56
C ALA A 99 23.19 -7.53 -15.88
N GLN A 100 23.22 -7.69 -14.57
CA GLN A 100 24.41 -7.59 -13.73
C GLN A 100 25.03 -8.97 -13.49
N PRO A 101 26.35 -9.04 -13.31
CA PRO A 101 26.96 -10.27 -12.80
C PRO A 101 26.42 -10.57 -11.40
N LEU A 102 26.26 -11.86 -11.10
CA LEU A 102 25.92 -12.32 -9.76
C LEU A 102 27.07 -11.94 -8.79
N PRO A 103 26.80 -11.32 -7.63
CA PRO A 103 27.85 -10.94 -6.70
C PRO A 103 28.61 -12.14 -6.12
N GLU A 104 29.94 -12.11 -6.11
CA GLU A 104 30.72 -13.28 -5.65
C GLU A 104 30.55 -13.62 -4.16
N THR A 105 30.14 -12.68 -3.30
CA THR A 105 30.18 -12.90 -1.85
C THR A 105 29.02 -12.28 -1.08
N TYR A 106 28.63 -11.05 -1.43
CA TYR A 106 27.62 -10.31 -0.67
C TYR A 106 26.64 -9.62 -1.60
N VAL A 107 25.37 -9.64 -1.19
CA VAL A 107 24.42 -8.60 -1.60
C VAL A 107 24.64 -7.41 -0.68
N GLU A 108 24.72 -6.22 -1.25
CA GLU A 108 25.02 -5.01 -0.48
C GLU A 108 23.82 -4.05 -0.48
N TRP A 109 23.47 -3.56 0.71
CA TRP A 109 22.47 -2.51 0.93
C TRP A 109 23.15 -1.23 1.39
N ALA A 110 22.91 -0.13 0.69
CA ALA A 110 23.52 1.16 0.95
C ALA A 110 22.46 2.22 1.20
N HIS A 111 22.67 3.05 2.23
CA HIS A 111 21.92 4.28 2.44
C HIS A 111 22.74 5.51 2.03
N SER A 112 24.01 5.52 2.40
CA SER A 112 25.00 6.54 2.05
C SER A 112 26.41 5.96 2.08
N ASP A 113 27.42 6.77 1.78
CA ASP A 113 28.84 6.38 1.90
C ASP A 113 29.24 5.94 3.33
N SER A 114 28.44 6.30 4.33
CA SER A 114 28.70 6.01 5.75
C SER A 114 27.62 5.18 6.43
N GLU A 115 26.58 4.74 5.72
CA GLU A 115 25.46 4.00 6.31
C GLU A 115 24.92 2.92 5.37
N GLY A 116 24.71 1.71 5.92
CA GLY A 116 24.01 0.60 5.27
C GLY A 116 22.52 0.65 5.59
N PHE A 117 22.02 -0.31 6.37
CA PHE A 117 20.68 -0.19 6.95
C PHE A 117 20.64 0.92 8.00
N THR A 118 19.58 1.73 7.98
CA THR A 118 19.37 2.78 8.98
C THR A 118 19.09 2.14 10.34
N PRO A 119 19.89 2.41 11.41
CA PRO A 119 19.74 1.71 12.69
C PRO A 119 18.39 1.89 13.38
N SER A 120 17.67 2.98 13.10
CA SER A 120 16.33 3.20 13.66
C SER A 120 15.23 2.42 12.93
N HIS A 121 15.56 1.63 11.91
CA HIS A 121 14.64 0.92 11.03
C HIS A 121 14.80 -0.61 11.16
N GLU A 122 15.02 -1.10 12.38
CA GLU A 122 15.10 -2.54 12.69
C GLU A 122 13.93 -3.34 12.10
N GLY A 123 14.24 -4.58 11.72
CA GLY A 123 13.28 -5.52 11.15
C GLY A 123 13.87 -6.49 10.11
N PRO A 124 13.08 -7.48 9.67
CA PRO A 124 13.56 -8.62 8.92
C PRO A 124 13.90 -8.27 7.47
N CYS A 125 14.82 -9.03 6.88
CA CYS A 125 15.07 -8.96 5.45
C CYS A 125 15.34 -10.33 4.81
N GLU A 126 15.09 -10.41 3.51
CA GLU A 126 15.30 -11.61 2.70
C GLU A 126 15.96 -11.27 1.37
N VAL A 127 16.78 -12.18 0.86
CA VAL A 127 17.27 -12.13 -0.54
C VAL A 127 16.77 -13.35 -1.28
N TRP A 128 16.32 -13.12 -2.50
CA TRP A 128 15.74 -14.10 -3.40
C TRP A 128 16.45 -14.10 -4.74
N CYS A 129 16.61 -15.29 -5.30
CA CYS A 129 16.99 -15.48 -6.69
C CYS A 129 15.84 -16.19 -7.40
N ASP A 130 15.13 -15.45 -8.25
CA ASP A 130 13.80 -15.77 -8.76
C ASP A 130 12.83 -16.24 -7.63
N ASP A 131 12.63 -17.55 -7.52
CA ASP A 131 11.73 -18.19 -6.55
C ASP A 131 12.48 -18.93 -5.43
N VAL A 132 13.80 -18.83 -5.37
CA VAL A 132 14.64 -19.45 -4.34
C VAL A 132 15.10 -18.38 -3.36
N ARG A 133 14.65 -18.47 -2.10
CA ARG A 133 15.19 -17.63 -1.02
C ARG A 133 16.61 -18.08 -0.71
N VAL A 134 17.58 -17.17 -0.81
CA VAL A 134 19.03 -17.41 -0.64
C VAL A 134 19.62 -16.71 0.58
N PHE A 135 18.82 -15.90 1.27
CA PHE A 135 19.15 -15.29 2.55
C PHE A 135 17.88 -14.94 3.33
N GLN A 136 17.95 -15.01 4.65
CA GLN A 136 16.96 -14.46 5.58
C GLN A 136 17.69 -14.07 6.88
N ASP A 137 17.30 -12.95 7.46
CA ASP A 137 17.62 -12.57 8.83
C ASP A 137 16.43 -11.83 9.46
N ASP A 138 16.23 -11.99 10.76
CA ASP A 138 15.07 -11.44 11.48
C ASP A 138 15.25 -9.95 11.85
N ASP A 139 16.50 -9.44 11.85
CA ASP A 139 16.80 -8.03 12.08
C ASP A 139 18.06 -7.54 11.35
N CYS A 140 17.88 -7.15 10.09
CA CYS A 140 19.03 -6.81 9.26
C CYS A 140 19.71 -5.50 9.67
N ALA A 141 18.97 -4.54 10.21
CA ALA A 141 19.57 -3.28 10.67
C ALA A 141 20.41 -3.47 11.93
N ALA A 142 20.00 -4.38 12.84
CA ALA A 142 20.76 -4.70 14.03
C ALA A 142 22.00 -5.57 13.73
N HIS A 143 21.90 -6.52 12.80
CA HIS A 143 22.97 -7.50 12.54
C HIS A 143 24.00 -7.05 11.48
N TYR A 144 23.62 -6.21 10.51
CA TYR A 144 24.47 -5.81 9.39
C TYR A 144 24.75 -4.30 9.39
N THR A 145 25.54 -3.87 10.36
CA THR A 145 25.80 -2.45 10.68
C THR A 145 26.91 -1.79 9.84
N THR A 146 27.46 -2.49 8.84
CA THR A 146 28.49 -1.92 7.95
C THR A 146 27.88 -0.96 6.92
N ALA A 147 28.73 -0.13 6.29
CA ALA A 147 28.35 0.75 5.20
C ALA A 147 29.21 0.44 3.94
N PRO A 148 28.61 -0.12 2.86
CA PRO A 148 27.25 -0.67 2.81
C PRO A 148 27.10 -1.91 3.73
N ALA A 149 25.87 -2.27 4.05
CA ALA A 149 25.55 -3.50 4.78
C ALA A 149 25.84 -4.70 3.88
N LYS A 150 26.55 -5.71 4.40
CA LYS A 150 27.00 -6.88 3.62
C LYS A 150 26.25 -8.13 4.00
N LEU A 151 25.29 -8.53 3.18
CA LEU A 151 24.43 -9.69 3.40
C LEU A 151 25.06 -10.94 2.78
N PRO A 152 25.49 -11.94 3.57
CA PRO A 152 25.93 -13.21 3.03
C PRO A 152 24.71 -13.92 2.44
N TYR A 153 24.89 -14.71 1.39
CA TYR A 153 23.80 -15.47 0.81
C TYR A 153 24.32 -16.77 0.22
N ASP A 154 23.42 -17.72 -0.02
CA ASP A 154 23.77 -18.99 -0.64
C ASP A 154 23.97 -18.80 -2.16
N HIS A 155 25.14 -18.26 -2.53
CA HIS A 155 25.52 -17.89 -3.90
C HIS A 155 25.21 -18.98 -4.93
N ASP A 156 25.65 -20.21 -4.69
CA ASP A 156 25.52 -21.30 -5.67
C ASP A 156 24.05 -21.67 -5.95
N ALA A 157 23.15 -21.43 -5.00
CA ALA A 157 21.71 -21.64 -5.18
C ALA A 157 21.06 -20.55 -6.07
N CYS A 158 21.77 -19.46 -6.32
CA CYS A 158 21.36 -18.37 -7.21
C CYS A 158 21.86 -18.55 -8.65
N LEU A 159 22.79 -19.50 -8.89
CA LEU A 159 23.32 -19.75 -10.22
C LEU A 159 22.22 -20.26 -11.16
N GLY A 160 22.08 -19.58 -12.30
CA GLY A 160 21.03 -19.84 -13.29
C GLY A 160 19.73 -19.06 -13.08
N SER A 161 19.66 -18.23 -12.03
CA SER A 161 18.54 -17.31 -11.85
C SER A 161 18.65 -16.09 -12.77
N SER A 162 17.49 -15.52 -13.09
CA SER A 162 17.36 -14.34 -13.96
C SER A 162 17.28 -13.02 -13.19
N ARG A 163 16.91 -13.09 -11.91
CA ARG A 163 16.70 -11.92 -11.07
C ARG A 163 17.12 -12.17 -9.63
N LEU A 164 17.77 -11.18 -9.03
CA LEU A 164 17.99 -11.09 -7.59
C LEU A 164 17.07 -10.02 -7.01
N THR A 165 16.35 -10.34 -5.94
CA THR A 165 15.48 -9.39 -5.23
C THR A 165 15.81 -9.38 -3.74
N LEU A 166 15.94 -8.19 -3.16
CA LEU A 166 16.04 -7.97 -1.72
C LEU A 166 14.73 -7.37 -1.21
N TYR A 167 14.18 -7.95 -0.14
CA TYR A 167 13.05 -7.43 0.63
C TYR A 167 13.55 -7.04 2.02
N TRP A 168 13.20 -5.85 2.51
CA TRP A 168 13.44 -5.43 3.88
C TRP A 168 12.18 -4.75 4.42
N LEU A 169 11.82 -5.06 5.66
CA LEU A 169 10.66 -4.49 6.34
C LEU A 169 11.12 -3.75 7.59
N ALA A 170 10.96 -2.44 7.61
CA ALA A 170 11.30 -1.62 8.77
C ALA A 170 10.10 -1.48 9.71
N LEU A 171 10.31 -1.79 10.99
CA LEU A 171 9.29 -1.94 12.03
C LEU A 171 9.33 -0.82 13.07
N HIS A 172 9.83 0.37 12.71
CA HIS A 172 10.00 1.51 13.61
C HIS A 172 8.68 2.17 14.06
N SER A 173 7.55 1.77 13.48
CA SER A 173 6.20 2.22 13.85
C SER A 173 5.16 1.12 13.57
N SER A 174 3.89 1.38 13.87
CA SER A 174 2.79 0.46 13.54
C SER A 174 2.48 0.39 12.04
N THR A 175 2.93 1.39 11.28
CA THR A 175 2.94 1.38 9.82
C THR A 175 4.33 0.95 9.37
N TRP A 176 4.47 -0.31 9.00
CA TRP A 176 5.74 -0.88 8.56
C TRP A 176 6.07 -0.38 7.16
N GLN A 177 7.34 -0.09 6.93
CA GLN A 177 7.82 0.37 5.63
C GLN A 177 8.51 -0.77 4.90
N VAL A 178 8.10 -1.00 3.66
CA VAL A 178 8.63 -2.07 2.80
C VAL A 178 9.62 -1.49 1.82
N TYR A 179 10.79 -2.10 1.76
CA TYR A 179 11.82 -1.82 0.77
C TYR A 179 12.04 -3.05 -0.08
N THR A 180 11.83 -2.89 -1.38
CA THR A 180 12.10 -3.93 -2.36
C THR A 180 12.94 -3.35 -3.47
N ASN A 181 14.08 -3.96 -3.75
CA ASN A 181 14.90 -3.67 -4.91
C ASN A 181 15.23 -4.99 -5.60
N CYS A 182 15.21 -4.99 -6.92
CA CYS A 182 15.66 -6.12 -7.72
C CYS A 182 16.69 -5.70 -8.77
N ALA A 183 17.51 -6.66 -9.19
CA ALA A 183 18.39 -6.53 -10.33
C ALA A 183 18.23 -7.70 -11.29
N ALA A 184 18.31 -7.41 -12.59
CA ALA A 184 18.45 -8.44 -13.61
C ALA A 184 19.83 -9.10 -13.49
N LEU A 185 19.90 -10.42 -13.65
CA LEU A 185 21.14 -11.21 -13.56
C LEU A 185 21.58 -11.74 -14.92
N GLU A 186 22.90 -11.78 -15.14
CA GLU A 186 23.48 -12.47 -16.28
C GLU A 186 23.20 -13.98 -16.20
N SER A 187 22.83 -14.57 -17.34
CA SER A 187 22.55 -16.00 -17.41
C SER A 187 23.82 -16.82 -17.11
N MET A 188 23.80 -17.56 -16.02
CA MET A 188 24.83 -18.55 -15.68
C MET A 188 24.28 -19.97 -15.72
N THR A 189 25.16 -20.96 -15.77
CA THR A 189 24.74 -22.36 -15.67
C THR A 189 24.42 -22.69 -14.21
N SER A 190 23.21 -23.16 -13.93
CA SER A 190 22.86 -23.65 -12.60
C SER A 190 23.70 -24.86 -12.21
N THR A 191 24.13 -24.91 -10.96
CA THR A 191 24.82 -26.06 -10.36
C THR A 191 23.84 -27.06 -9.73
N GLY A 192 22.56 -26.70 -9.62
CA GLY A 192 21.56 -27.46 -8.88
C GLY A 192 21.72 -27.41 -7.35
N ALA A 193 22.54 -26.48 -6.84
CA ALA A 193 22.70 -26.28 -5.41
C ALA A 193 21.39 -25.80 -4.77
N THR A 194 21.13 -26.22 -3.54
CA THR A 194 19.95 -25.83 -2.76
C THR A 194 20.33 -24.79 -1.72
N SER A 195 19.49 -23.79 -1.54
CA SER A 195 19.64 -22.82 -0.44
C SER A 195 19.17 -23.43 0.89
N LYS A 196 19.90 -23.18 1.98
CA LYS A 196 19.47 -23.50 3.35
C LYS A 196 18.31 -22.62 3.83
N TYR A 197 18.04 -21.52 3.13
CA TYR A 197 16.91 -20.63 3.38
C TYR A 197 15.69 -20.96 2.53
N ALA A 198 15.76 -21.97 1.66
CA ALA A 198 14.66 -22.34 0.77
C ALA A 198 13.38 -22.66 1.57
N VAL A 199 12.28 -22.00 1.22
CA VAL A 199 10.94 -22.31 1.74
C VAL A 199 10.32 -23.42 0.91
N GLY A 200 9.68 -24.38 1.58
CA GLY A 200 9.24 -25.66 1.02
C GLY A 200 8.15 -25.57 -0.04
N GLY A 201 8.52 -25.20 -1.26
CA GLY A 201 7.78 -25.52 -2.48
C GLY A 201 8.31 -26.82 -3.07
N ILE A 202 7.52 -27.88 -3.04
CA ILE A 202 7.82 -29.12 -3.78
C ILE A 202 8.06 -28.76 -5.24
N LEU A 203 9.27 -29.07 -5.72
CA LEU A 203 9.65 -29.03 -7.12
C LEU A 203 8.74 -29.97 -7.93
N THR A 204 7.63 -29.44 -8.44
CA THR A 204 6.85 -30.05 -9.51
C THR A 204 6.75 -29.03 -10.63
N VAL A 205 7.57 -29.22 -11.66
CA VAL A 205 7.42 -28.52 -12.94
C VAL A 205 6.06 -28.90 -13.50
N VAL A 206 5.06 -28.05 -13.27
CA VAL A 206 3.80 -28.05 -14.02
C VAL A 206 3.75 -26.70 -14.72
N ALA A 207 3.89 -26.73 -16.04
CA ALA A 207 3.59 -25.60 -16.90
C ALA A 207 2.11 -25.21 -16.67
N SER A 208 1.88 -24.24 -15.79
CA SER A 208 0.57 -23.67 -15.51
C SER A 208 0.54 -22.27 -16.10
N SER A 209 -0.35 -22.08 -17.07
CA SER A 209 -0.74 -20.79 -17.62
C SER A 209 -1.09 -19.82 -16.49
N MET A 210 -0.37 -18.69 -16.44
CA MET A 210 -0.60 -17.59 -15.49
C MET A 210 -2.05 -17.06 -15.62
N LEU A 211 -2.83 -17.26 -14.57
CA LEU A 211 -3.92 -16.36 -14.22
C LEU A 211 -3.41 -15.58 -13.01
N ALA A 212 -3.02 -14.32 -13.23
CA ALA A 212 -2.64 -13.41 -12.16
C ALA A 212 -3.84 -13.26 -11.21
N ALA A 213 -3.69 -13.69 -9.96
CA ALA A 213 -4.58 -13.27 -8.90
C ALA A 213 -4.30 -11.79 -8.64
N THR A 214 -5.16 -10.91 -9.16
CA THR A 214 -5.15 -9.51 -8.73
C THR A 214 -5.56 -9.50 -7.26
N VAL A 215 -4.68 -9.06 -6.37
CA VAL A 215 -5.08 -8.71 -5.01
C VAL A 215 -5.94 -7.46 -5.14
N GLN A 216 -7.26 -7.63 -5.06
CA GLN A 216 -8.20 -6.51 -4.96
C GLN A 216 -7.95 -5.84 -3.61
N GLY A 217 -7.42 -4.61 -3.59
CA GLY A 217 -7.07 -3.85 -2.38
C GLY A 217 -8.11 -2.80 -1.97
N HIS A 218 -9.14 -2.61 -2.81
CA HIS A 218 -10.00 -1.45 -2.81
C HIS A 218 -11.47 -1.83 -3.14
N GLY A 219 -12.41 -0.90 -3.33
CA GLY A 219 -13.83 -1.30 -3.54
C GLY A 219 -14.49 -0.76 -4.79
N TYR A 220 -15.66 -1.31 -5.09
CA TYR A 220 -16.56 -0.81 -6.13
C TYR A 220 -18.03 -0.89 -5.70
N MET A 221 -18.89 -0.13 -6.38
CA MET A 221 -20.33 -0.20 -6.19
C MET A 221 -20.90 -1.47 -6.84
N SER A 222 -21.41 -2.39 -6.02
CA SER A 222 -21.92 -3.69 -6.46
C SER A 222 -23.44 -3.71 -6.65
N ALA A 223 -24.18 -2.81 -6.00
CA ALA A 223 -25.60 -2.58 -6.25
C ALA A 223 -25.92 -1.08 -6.29
N PRO A 224 -26.44 -0.54 -7.41
CA PRO A 224 -26.65 -1.23 -8.69
C PRO A 224 -25.30 -1.68 -9.31
N PRO A 225 -25.28 -2.77 -10.09
CA PRO A 225 -24.06 -3.23 -10.75
C PRO A 225 -23.45 -2.16 -11.65
N VAL A 226 -22.14 -1.96 -11.57
CA VAL A 226 -21.43 -1.04 -12.48
C VAL A 226 -20.84 -1.77 -13.67
N GLU A 227 -20.69 -1.06 -14.78
CA GLU A 227 -19.93 -1.50 -15.94
C GLU A 227 -18.58 -0.77 -15.94
N PHE A 228 -17.47 -1.50 -15.87
CA PHE A 228 -16.13 -0.89 -15.82
C PHE A 228 -15.63 -0.53 -17.21
N THR A 229 -15.01 0.64 -17.35
CA THR A 229 -14.27 1.05 -18.56
C THR A 229 -12.80 0.66 -18.50
N LEU A 230 -12.30 0.38 -17.30
CA LEU A 230 -10.94 -0.05 -17.03
C LEU A 230 -10.78 -1.56 -17.31
N VAL A 231 -9.66 -1.91 -17.94
CA VAL A 231 -9.16 -3.29 -18.02
C VAL A 231 -8.05 -3.45 -16.97
N GLY A 232 -8.33 -4.18 -15.88
CA GLY A 232 -7.38 -4.36 -14.79
C GLY A 232 -8.07 -4.48 -13.43
N ASP A 233 -7.43 -3.99 -12.38
CA ASP A 233 -8.01 -3.98 -11.04
C ASP A 233 -9.20 -3.00 -10.96
N THR A 234 -10.41 -3.55 -11.01
CA THR A 234 -11.67 -2.80 -10.94
C THR A 234 -11.96 -2.24 -9.54
N THR A 235 -11.13 -2.56 -8.56
CA THR A 235 -11.30 -2.03 -7.22
C THR A 235 -10.58 -0.72 -6.96
N GLN A 236 -9.53 -0.40 -7.72
CA GLN A 236 -8.62 0.69 -7.42
C GLN A 236 -9.28 2.07 -7.20
N TYR A 237 -8.59 2.96 -6.49
CA TYR A 237 -9.02 4.36 -6.42
C TYR A 237 -8.82 5.08 -7.77
N MET A 238 -9.71 6.03 -8.07
CA MET A 238 -9.69 6.77 -9.35
C MET A 238 -8.83 8.03 -9.30
N GLY A 239 -8.46 8.49 -8.11
CA GLY A 239 -7.71 9.72 -7.94
C GLY A 239 -7.21 9.92 -6.52
N SER A 240 -6.42 10.97 -6.32
CA SER A 240 -5.91 11.32 -5.00
C SER A 240 -6.10 12.81 -4.69
N ILE A 241 -6.14 13.11 -3.39
CA ILE A 241 -6.10 14.47 -2.86
C ILE A 241 -5.01 14.51 -1.78
N ASP A 242 -3.99 15.32 -2.01
CA ASP A 242 -2.96 15.55 -1.00
C ASP A 242 -3.49 16.51 0.08
N ALA A 243 -3.42 16.09 1.34
CA ALA A 243 -3.85 16.85 2.51
C ALA A 243 -3.27 18.27 2.53
N THR A 244 -2.02 18.46 2.11
CA THR A 244 -1.34 19.76 2.07
C THR A 244 -1.98 20.73 1.05
N THR A 245 -2.65 20.19 0.03
CA THR A 245 -3.31 20.97 -1.03
C THR A 245 -4.83 21.10 -0.85
N SER A 246 -5.38 20.35 0.11
CA SER A 246 -6.81 20.37 0.44
C SER A 246 -7.29 21.75 0.89
N GLY A 247 -6.44 22.49 1.60
CA GLY A 247 -6.80 23.72 2.30
C GLY A 247 -7.37 23.48 3.69
N PHE A 248 -7.35 22.24 4.19
CA PHE A 248 -7.78 21.89 5.54
C PHE A 248 -6.59 21.91 6.50
N SER A 249 -6.84 22.41 7.71
CA SER A 249 -5.90 22.34 8.83
C SER A 249 -6.14 21.06 9.63
N GLY A 250 -5.08 20.35 10.00
CA GLY A 250 -5.18 19.13 10.80
C GLY A 250 -3.95 18.25 10.59
N GLU A 251 -3.81 17.23 11.42
CA GLU A 251 -2.83 16.17 11.22
C GLU A 251 -3.50 15.04 10.44
N PHE A 252 -2.88 14.63 9.33
CA PHE A 252 -3.44 13.64 8.40
C PHE A 252 -2.50 12.44 8.18
N GLY A 253 -1.50 12.27 9.06
CA GLY A 253 -0.61 11.11 9.08
C GLY A 253 -0.87 10.16 10.26
N GLY A 254 -1.97 10.37 10.99
CA GLY A 254 -2.35 9.57 12.16
C GLY A 254 -3.34 8.47 11.84
N ALA A 255 -4.05 7.99 12.85
CA ALA A 255 -5.06 6.94 12.69
C ALA A 255 -6.19 7.36 11.72
N PRO A 256 -6.72 6.46 10.88
CA PRO A 256 -7.77 6.76 9.91
C PRO A 256 -9.00 7.46 10.52
N LYS A 257 -9.40 7.07 11.73
CA LYS A 257 -10.48 7.71 12.50
C LYS A 257 -10.20 9.18 12.82
N ASP A 258 -8.98 9.49 13.24
CA ASP A 258 -8.58 10.85 13.60
C ASP A 258 -8.41 11.72 12.35
N ASN A 259 -7.85 11.15 11.29
CA ASN A 259 -7.78 11.79 9.97
C ASN A 259 -9.19 12.11 9.44
N THR A 260 -10.14 11.19 9.62
CA THR A 260 -11.56 11.38 9.28
C THR A 260 -12.20 12.50 10.11
N ALA A 261 -11.95 12.54 11.41
CA ALA A 261 -12.42 13.64 12.25
C ALA A 261 -11.84 15.00 11.83
N ASN A 262 -10.55 15.05 11.50
CA ASN A 262 -9.88 16.26 11.01
C ASN A 262 -10.42 16.70 9.65
N PHE A 263 -10.67 15.76 8.74
CA PHE A 263 -11.27 16.02 7.44
C PHE A 263 -12.67 16.59 7.58
N ASN A 264 -13.53 15.97 8.40
CA ASN A 264 -14.90 16.41 8.61
C ASN A 264 -14.95 17.82 9.24
N LYS A 265 -14.04 18.11 10.18
CA LYS A 265 -13.86 19.46 10.71
C LYS A 265 -13.43 20.46 9.62
N GLY A 266 -12.52 20.06 8.75
CA GLY A 266 -12.07 20.84 7.59
C GLY A 266 -13.21 21.14 6.61
N MET A 267 -13.97 20.11 6.23
CA MET A 267 -15.15 20.22 5.36
C MET A 267 -16.19 21.18 5.93
N ALA A 268 -16.53 21.05 7.23
CA ALA A 268 -17.50 21.91 7.89
C ALA A 268 -17.05 23.38 7.98
N ALA A 269 -15.75 23.65 8.02
CA ALA A 269 -15.19 25.00 7.99
C ALA A 269 -14.94 25.54 6.56
N SER A 270 -15.14 24.69 5.54
CA SER A 270 -14.85 25.02 4.16
C SER A 270 -16.03 25.69 3.46
N LYS A 271 -15.81 26.09 2.20
CA LYS A 271 -16.86 26.58 1.30
C LYS A 271 -17.65 25.46 0.62
N TYR A 272 -17.16 24.21 0.69
CA TYR A 272 -17.75 23.09 -0.02
C TYR A 272 -18.98 22.58 0.71
N THR A 273 -20.05 22.37 -0.02
CA THR A 273 -21.34 21.93 0.53
C THR A 273 -21.52 20.42 0.48
N SER A 274 -20.65 19.73 -0.26
CA SER A 274 -20.66 18.27 -0.40
C SER A 274 -19.27 17.70 -0.68
N LEU A 275 -19.13 16.40 -0.43
CA LEU A 275 -17.94 15.63 -0.81
C LEU A 275 -17.77 15.61 -2.33
N LYS A 276 -18.86 15.45 -3.09
CA LYS A 276 -18.89 15.57 -4.55
C LYS A 276 -18.23 16.88 -5.03
N GLU A 277 -18.63 18.01 -4.46
CA GLU A 277 -18.09 19.33 -4.81
C GLU A 277 -16.60 19.47 -4.43
N PHE A 278 -16.23 18.98 -3.24
CA PHE A 278 -14.84 19.00 -2.79
C PHE A 278 -13.93 18.18 -3.69
N MET A 279 -14.32 16.93 -3.99
CA MET A 279 -13.57 16.04 -4.88
C MET A 279 -13.44 16.63 -6.29
N ALA A 280 -14.53 17.14 -6.85
CA ALA A 280 -14.51 17.77 -8.17
C ALA A 280 -13.51 18.93 -8.26
N ALA A 281 -13.29 19.65 -7.15
CA ALA A 281 -12.37 20.78 -7.09
C ALA A 281 -10.92 20.43 -6.76
N LYS A 282 -10.66 19.27 -6.13
CA LYS A 282 -9.36 18.95 -5.51
C LYS A 282 -8.71 17.66 -6.00
N ALA A 283 -9.50 16.69 -6.44
CA ALA A 283 -8.99 15.40 -6.85
C ALA A 283 -8.15 15.50 -8.12
N LYS A 284 -7.03 14.78 -8.11
CA LYS A 284 -6.21 14.52 -9.29
C LYS A 284 -6.44 13.08 -9.69
N VAL A 285 -6.91 12.84 -10.91
CA VAL A 285 -7.12 11.49 -11.43
C VAL A 285 -5.78 10.78 -11.64
N THR A 286 -5.74 9.48 -11.38
CA THR A 286 -4.55 8.64 -11.60
C THR A 286 -4.35 8.23 -13.06
N SER A 287 -5.42 8.27 -13.85
CA SER A 287 -5.40 7.98 -15.29
C SER A 287 -6.14 9.05 -16.07
N PRO A 288 -5.67 9.43 -17.28
CA PRO A 288 -6.38 10.35 -18.16
C PRO A 288 -7.72 9.79 -18.67
N GLU A 289 -7.96 8.49 -18.54
CA GLU A 289 -9.22 7.84 -18.92
C GLU A 289 -10.29 7.95 -17.84
N PHE A 290 -9.92 8.34 -16.62
CA PHE A 290 -10.84 8.44 -15.50
C PHE A 290 -11.50 9.80 -15.46
N THR A 291 -12.75 9.84 -14.98
CA THR A 291 -13.55 11.07 -14.92
C THR A 291 -14.01 11.37 -13.50
N LEU A 292 -14.09 12.64 -13.12
CA LEU A 292 -14.65 13.03 -11.81
C LEU A 292 -16.18 12.85 -11.72
N GLU A 293 -16.82 12.48 -12.83
CA GLU A 293 -18.26 12.19 -12.89
C GLU A 293 -18.56 10.74 -12.51
N CYS A 294 -17.77 9.79 -13.02
CA CYS A 294 -18.05 8.36 -12.90
C CYS A 294 -16.80 7.49 -12.69
N GLY A 295 -15.68 8.08 -12.31
CA GLY A 295 -14.40 7.37 -12.16
C GLY A 295 -14.01 6.63 -13.43
N TYR A 296 -13.86 5.32 -13.30
CA TYR A 296 -13.58 4.36 -14.37
C TYR A 296 -14.76 3.39 -14.61
N THR A 297 -15.97 3.84 -14.31
CA THR A 297 -17.22 3.14 -14.63
C THR A 297 -17.96 3.87 -15.77
N ASN A 298 -18.81 3.16 -16.49
CA ASN A 298 -19.46 3.64 -17.69
C ASN A 298 -20.82 4.30 -17.34
N PRO A 299 -20.94 5.65 -17.38
CA PRO A 299 -22.21 6.33 -17.11
C PRO A 299 -23.28 6.08 -18.19
N LYS A 300 -22.88 5.46 -19.30
CA LYS A 300 -23.74 5.08 -20.43
C LYS A 300 -23.77 3.57 -20.64
N GLY A 301 -23.39 2.80 -19.62
CA GLY A 301 -23.43 1.34 -19.63
C GLY A 301 -24.86 0.81 -19.67
N ALA A 302 -24.99 -0.51 -19.56
CA ALA A 302 -26.30 -1.14 -19.44
C ALA A 302 -27.10 -0.57 -18.26
N ALA A 303 -28.28 -0.02 -18.53
CA ALA A 303 -29.15 0.57 -17.52
C ALA A 303 -29.54 -0.48 -16.46
N GLN A 304 -29.38 -0.13 -15.19
CA GLN A 304 -29.67 -0.99 -14.06
C GLN A 304 -30.97 -0.58 -13.35
N PRO A 305 -31.72 -1.54 -12.80
CA PRO A 305 -32.81 -1.22 -11.91
C PRO A 305 -32.29 -0.52 -10.66
N LEU A 306 -33.08 0.41 -10.14
CA LEU A 306 -32.78 1.09 -8.90
C LEU A 306 -32.86 0.09 -7.72
N PRO A 307 -31.83 -0.03 -6.86
CA PRO A 307 -31.85 -1.00 -5.76
C PRO A 307 -33.04 -0.80 -4.82
N GLU A 308 -33.66 -1.88 -4.33
CA GLU A 308 -34.87 -1.73 -3.52
C GLU A 308 -34.62 -1.10 -2.14
N THR A 309 -33.50 -1.42 -1.51
CA THR A 309 -33.23 -1.02 -0.11
C THR A 309 -31.89 -0.33 0.10
N TYR A 310 -30.82 -0.87 -0.50
CA TYR A 310 -29.46 -0.39 -0.25
C TYR A 310 -28.71 -0.18 -1.54
N VAL A 311 -27.89 0.87 -1.56
CA VAL A 311 -26.72 0.90 -2.43
C VAL A 311 -25.64 0.08 -1.76
N GLU A 312 -25.02 -0.82 -2.51
CA GLU A 312 -24.02 -1.73 -1.96
C GLU A 312 -22.63 -1.39 -2.48
N TRP A 313 -21.67 -1.38 -1.56
CA TRP A 313 -20.24 -1.26 -1.84
C TRP A 313 -19.54 -2.57 -1.47
N SER A 314 -18.71 -3.07 -2.37
CA SER A 314 -18.03 -4.35 -2.24
C SER A 314 -16.55 -4.24 -2.51
N HIS A 315 -15.81 -5.09 -1.82
CA HIS A 315 -14.41 -5.39 -2.07
C HIS A 315 -14.33 -6.92 -2.26
N GLY A 316 -14.47 -7.40 -3.50
CA GLY A 316 -14.46 -8.85 -3.77
C GLY A 316 -15.63 -9.66 -3.16
N SER A 317 -15.48 -10.99 -3.11
CA SER A 317 -16.54 -11.91 -2.68
C SER A 317 -16.69 -11.91 -1.16
N GLY A 318 -17.64 -11.10 -0.67
CA GLY A 318 -18.01 -11.12 0.75
C GLY A 318 -17.26 -10.13 1.62
N GLU A 319 -16.80 -8.99 1.06
CA GLU A 319 -16.25 -7.87 1.83
C GLU A 319 -16.91 -6.53 1.46
N GLY A 320 -16.89 -5.57 2.40
CA GLY A 320 -17.49 -4.24 2.29
C GLY A 320 -16.44 -3.13 2.22
N PHE A 321 -16.65 -2.03 2.93
CA PHE A 321 -15.58 -1.04 3.12
C PHE A 321 -14.45 -1.62 3.98
N THR A 322 -13.20 -1.34 3.61
CA THR A 322 -12.03 -1.69 4.41
C THR A 322 -11.95 -0.80 5.64
N SER A 323 -11.87 -1.39 6.84
CA SER A 323 -11.85 -0.64 8.11
C SER A 323 -10.64 0.28 8.27
N SER A 324 -9.51 0.00 7.60
CA SER A 324 -8.35 0.89 7.58
C SER A 324 -8.56 2.12 6.71
N HIS A 325 -9.57 2.15 5.84
CA HIS A 325 -9.80 3.20 4.86
C HIS A 325 -10.91 4.18 5.29
N GLU A 326 -10.99 4.51 6.59
CA GLU A 326 -12.04 5.39 7.13
C GLU A 326 -12.16 6.72 6.37
N GLY A 327 -13.40 7.21 6.25
CA GLY A 327 -13.71 8.49 5.63
C GLY A 327 -15.16 8.61 5.15
N PRO A 328 -15.60 9.84 4.84
CA PRO A 328 -16.99 10.11 4.48
C PRO A 328 -17.35 9.57 3.10
N CYS A 329 -18.63 9.27 2.89
CA CYS A 329 -19.16 8.92 1.59
C CYS A 329 -20.54 9.54 1.34
N GLU A 330 -20.89 9.65 0.05
CA GLU A 330 -22.16 10.19 -0.43
C GLU A 330 -22.70 9.31 -1.57
N VAL A 331 -24.02 9.21 -1.66
CA VAL A 331 -24.70 8.67 -2.86
C VAL A 331 -25.57 9.76 -3.47
N TRP A 332 -25.52 9.86 -4.80
CA TRP A 332 -26.23 10.83 -5.60
C TRP A 332 -27.03 10.15 -6.69
N CYS A 333 -28.20 10.69 -6.98
CA CYS A 333 -28.97 10.40 -8.18
C CYS A 333 -29.06 11.68 -9.01
N ASP A 334 -28.38 11.68 -10.15
CA ASP A 334 -28.04 12.89 -10.93
C ASP A 334 -27.49 14.02 -10.01
N ASP A 335 -28.28 15.08 -9.81
CA ASP A 335 -27.95 16.25 -9.00
C ASP A 335 -28.54 16.21 -7.58
N THR A 336 -29.22 15.12 -7.20
CA THR A 336 -29.84 14.98 -5.88
C THR A 336 -29.01 14.05 -5.00
N ARG A 337 -28.43 14.56 -3.91
CA ARG A 337 -27.80 13.73 -2.88
C ARG A 337 -28.89 12.96 -2.14
N VAL A 338 -28.78 11.63 -2.12
CA VAL A 338 -29.76 10.70 -1.54
C VAL A 338 -29.22 9.90 -0.36
N PHE A 339 -27.93 10.03 -0.05
CA PHE A 339 -27.28 9.52 1.16
C PHE A 339 -26.01 10.32 1.47
N GLN A 340 -25.69 10.45 2.75
CA GLN A 340 -24.41 10.94 3.23
C GLN A 340 -24.12 10.35 4.61
N ASP A 341 -22.86 10.00 4.85
CA ASP A 341 -22.35 9.67 6.17
C ASP A 341 -20.90 10.18 6.33
N ASP A 342 -20.54 10.53 7.56
CA ASP A 342 -19.26 11.15 7.91
C ASP A 342 -18.10 10.12 7.97
N ASN A 343 -18.42 8.82 8.06
CA ASN A 343 -17.46 7.72 8.09
C ASN A 343 -18.12 6.38 7.70
N CYS A 344 -18.20 6.13 6.40
CA CYS A 344 -18.91 4.95 5.89
C CYS A 344 -18.28 3.61 6.29
N PRO A 345 -16.94 3.45 6.29
CA PRO A 345 -16.31 2.22 6.75
C PRO A 345 -16.62 1.88 8.21
N ALA A 346 -16.68 2.89 9.09
CA ALA A 346 -16.99 2.67 10.51
C ALA A 346 -18.48 2.36 10.74
N ASN A 347 -19.38 3.03 10.01
CA ASN A 347 -20.82 2.95 10.26
C ASN A 347 -21.53 1.84 9.47
N PHE A 348 -20.92 1.35 8.39
CA PHE A 348 -21.48 0.28 7.53
C PHE A 348 -20.47 -0.86 7.31
N PRO A 349 -20.03 -1.56 8.37
CA PRO A 349 -18.96 -2.57 8.30
C PRO A 349 -19.41 -3.91 7.72
N THR A 350 -20.65 -4.01 7.22
CA THR A 350 -21.16 -5.26 6.65
C THR A 350 -20.49 -5.55 5.31
N ALA A 351 -20.60 -6.81 4.88
CA ALA A 351 -20.09 -7.24 3.60
C ALA A 351 -21.20 -7.91 2.76
N PRO A 352 -21.62 -7.31 1.63
CA PRO A 352 -21.25 -5.96 1.18
C PRO A 352 -21.69 -4.87 2.17
N ALA A 353 -21.10 -3.68 2.08
CA ALA A 353 -21.52 -2.54 2.88
C ALA A 353 -22.87 -2.06 2.37
N LYS A 354 -23.85 -1.94 3.27
CA LYS A 354 -25.25 -1.64 2.92
C LYS A 354 -25.60 -0.21 3.27
N LEU A 355 -25.62 0.67 2.27
CA LEU A 355 -25.88 2.09 2.44
C LEU A 355 -27.37 2.39 2.23
N PRO A 356 -28.12 2.77 3.29
CA PRO A 356 -29.50 3.18 3.12
C PRO A 356 -29.53 4.48 2.33
N TYR A 357 -30.56 4.69 1.51
CA TYR A 357 -30.66 5.92 0.74
C TYR A 357 -32.12 6.28 0.49
N ASP A 358 -32.37 7.54 0.18
CA ASP A 358 -33.72 8.03 -0.10
C ASP A 358 -34.17 7.64 -1.51
N ARG A 359 -34.48 6.34 -1.69
CA ARG A 359 -34.85 5.73 -2.97
C ARG A 359 -35.91 6.51 -3.75
N GLU A 360 -36.97 6.95 -3.08
CA GLU A 360 -38.07 7.67 -3.74
C GLU A 360 -37.61 9.00 -4.37
N ALA A 361 -36.61 9.66 -3.76
CA ALA A 361 -36.02 10.88 -4.33
C ALA A 361 -35.12 10.61 -5.53
N CYS A 362 -34.72 9.36 -5.76
CA CYS A 362 -33.92 8.91 -6.90
C CYS A 362 -34.78 8.47 -8.11
N LEU A 363 -36.09 8.30 -7.93
CA LEU A 363 -36.98 7.92 -9.03
C LEU A 363 -37.04 9.03 -10.09
N GLY A 364 -36.89 8.64 -11.36
CA GLY A 364 -36.77 9.53 -12.50
C GLY A 364 -35.34 9.94 -12.86
N SER A 365 -34.35 9.58 -12.04
CA SER A 365 -32.94 9.88 -12.33
C SER A 365 -32.34 8.97 -13.40
N SER A 366 -31.27 9.44 -14.03
CA SER A 366 -30.58 8.71 -15.11
C SER A 366 -29.30 8.01 -14.65
N VAL A 367 -28.64 8.52 -13.62
CA VAL A 367 -27.38 7.97 -13.09
C VAL A 367 -27.41 7.95 -11.57
N LEU A 368 -26.94 6.86 -10.97
CA LEU A 368 -26.61 6.78 -9.55
C LEU A 368 -25.08 6.79 -9.40
N THR A 369 -24.55 7.67 -8.56
CA THR A 369 -23.11 7.80 -8.29
C THR A 369 -22.82 7.69 -6.81
N LEU A 370 -21.83 6.88 -6.45
CA LEU A 370 -21.25 6.79 -5.11
C LEU A 370 -19.89 7.49 -5.09
N TYR A 371 -19.71 8.37 -4.11
CA TYR A 371 -18.45 9.07 -3.82
C TYR A 371 -17.95 8.62 -2.46
N TRP A 372 -16.68 8.21 -2.35
CA TRP A 372 -16.03 7.90 -1.09
C TRP A 372 -14.59 8.38 -1.10
N ILE A 373 -14.11 8.88 0.04
CA ILE A 373 -12.70 9.23 0.23
C ILE A 373 -12.13 8.41 1.39
N ALA A 374 -10.98 7.78 1.17
CA ALA A 374 -10.26 7.07 2.21
C ALA A 374 -9.12 7.93 2.76
N LEU A 375 -9.10 8.11 4.08
CA LEU A 375 -8.24 9.07 4.78
C LEU A 375 -7.17 8.36 5.63
N HIS A 376 -6.60 7.26 5.12
CA HIS A 376 -5.62 6.44 5.86
C HIS A 376 -4.18 6.95 5.77
N SER A 377 -3.90 7.95 4.92
CA SER A 377 -2.59 8.60 4.81
C SER A 377 -2.75 10.09 4.45
N PRO A 378 -1.67 10.89 4.43
CA PRO A 378 -1.73 12.27 3.95
C PRO A 378 -2.10 12.41 2.46
N SER A 379 -1.98 11.33 1.68
CA SER A 379 -2.48 11.24 0.30
C SER A 379 -3.80 10.49 0.30
N TRP A 380 -4.91 11.23 0.31
CA TRP A 380 -6.25 10.65 0.39
C TRP A 380 -6.63 9.99 -0.93
N GLN A 381 -7.20 8.80 -0.87
CA GLN A 381 -7.65 8.07 -2.06
C GLN A 381 -9.12 8.37 -2.34
N VAL A 382 -9.43 8.68 -3.60
CA VAL A 382 -10.75 9.07 -4.08
C VAL A 382 -11.38 7.93 -4.87
N TYR A 383 -12.62 7.61 -4.52
CA TYR A 383 -13.44 6.57 -5.14
C TYR A 383 -14.70 7.18 -5.70
N ILE A 384 -14.93 6.97 -6.99
CA ILE A 384 -16.13 7.41 -7.70
C ILE A 384 -16.57 6.28 -8.60
N ASN A 385 -17.77 5.77 -8.38
CA ASN A 385 -18.39 4.74 -9.21
C ASN A 385 -19.81 5.18 -9.54
N CYS A 386 -20.25 4.95 -10.77
CA CYS A 386 -21.60 5.25 -11.18
C CYS A 386 -22.20 4.15 -12.06
N ALA A 387 -23.54 4.09 -12.07
CA ALA A 387 -24.31 3.21 -12.92
C ALA A 387 -25.42 4.00 -13.61
N ALA A 388 -25.63 3.72 -14.90
CA ALA A 388 -26.81 4.16 -15.61
C ALA A 388 -28.06 3.49 -14.99
N LEU A 389 -29.15 4.23 -14.84
CA LEU A 389 -30.40 3.75 -14.26
C LEU A 389 -31.47 3.51 -15.33
N GLU A 390 -32.31 2.51 -15.10
CA GLU A 390 -33.53 2.33 -15.87
C GLU A 390 -34.48 3.50 -15.66
N LYS A 391 -35.19 3.88 -16.72
CA LYS A 391 -36.17 4.97 -16.65
C LYS A 391 -37.31 4.59 -15.71
N THR A 392 -37.42 5.36 -14.65
CA THR A 392 -38.55 5.32 -13.72
C THR A 392 -39.33 6.64 -13.78
N THR A 393 -40.55 6.65 -13.24
CA THR A 393 -41.33 7.89 -13.12
C THR A 393 -41.04 8.55 -11.79
N SER A 394 -40.63 9.81 -11.80
CA SER A 394 -40.40 10.56 -10.56
C SER A 394 -41.67 10.70 -9.74
N THR A 395 -41.55 10.52 -8.42
CA THR A 395 -42.65 10.75 -7.47
C THR A 395 -42.65 12.18 -6.92
N GLY A 396 -41.62 12.99 -7.24
CA GLY A 396 -41.44 14.32 -6.68
C GLY A 396 -40.97 14.34 -5.21
N ALA A 397 -40.63 13.18 -4.64
CA ALA A 397 -40.09 13.07 -3.29
C ALA A 397 -38.78 13.87 -3.14
N LYS A 398 -38.55 14.39 -1.94
CA LYS A 398 -37.33 15.14 -1.59
C LYS A 398 -36.43 14.27 -0.74
N SER A 399 -35.13 14.29 -1.01
CA SER A 399 -34.16 13.66 -0.13
C SER A 399 -33.92 14.53 1.11
N LYS A 400 -33.81 13.88 2.27
CA LYS A 400 -33.35 14.51 3.52
C LYS A 400 -31.86 14.88 3.50
N PHE A 401 -31.10 14.33 2.54
CA PHE A 401 -29.68 14.61 2.35
C PHE A 401 -29.42 15.69 1.30
N ALA A 402 -30.48 16.24 0.67
CA ALA A 402 -30.35 17.23 -0.39
C ALA A 402 -29.53 18.44 0.09
N VAL A 403 -28.56 18.85 -0.73
CA VAL A 403 -27.76 20.06 -0.53
C VAL A 403 -27.95 20.96 -1.73
N GLY A 404 -28.25 22.24 -1.48
CA GLY A 404 -28.34 23.26 -2.52
C GLY A 404 -29.38 23.00 -3.63
N SER A 405 -30.58 23.57 -3.50
CA SER A 405 -31.42 23.87 -4.66
C SER A 405 -32.20 25.15 -4.41
N SER A 406 -31.65 26.30 -4.79
CA SER A 406 -32.50 27.47 -5.05
C SER A 406 -33.17 27.24 -6.39
N SER A 407 -34.41 26.77 -6.31
CA SER A 407 -35.44 26.83 -7.35
C SER A 407 -35.35 28.10 -8.20
N GLY A 408 -34.98 27.94 -9.47
CA GLY A 408 -35.23 28.89 -10.55
C GLY A 408 -36.29 28.33 -11.48
N GLY A 409 -37.52 28.13 -10.98
CA GLY A 409 -38.65 27.79 -11.83
C GLY A 409 -38.94 28.92 -12.80
N THR A 410 -38.65 28.72 -14.08
CA THR A 410 -39.27 29.49 -15.17
C THR A 410 -39.96 28.50 -16.08
N SER A 411 -41.18 28.13 -15.72
CA SER A 411 -42.12 27.49 -16.64
C SER A 411 -42.45 28.48 -17.75
N SER A 412 -42.09 28.12 -18.98
CA SER A 412 -42.60 28.76 -20.18
C SER A 412 -43.41 27.72 -20.95
N SER A 413 -44.72 27.69 -20.72
CA SER A 413 -45.73 27.22 -21.70
C SER A 413 -47.14 27.43 -21.15
N LYS A 414 -47.78 28.50 -21.65
CA LYS A 414 -49.23 28.63 -21.88
C LYS A 414 -49.65 27.45 -22.82
N PRO A 415 -50.90 26.90 -22.85
CA PRO A 415 -52.11 27.72 -22.84
C PRO A 415 -53.47 27.15 -22.35
N THR A 416 -54.39 28.12 -22.11
CA THR A 416 -55.86 28.09 -22.35
C THR A 416 -56.81 27.59 -21.23
N THR A 417 -57.52 28.56 -20.64
CA THR A 417 -58.83 28.48 -19.94
C THR A 417 -59.95 28.13 -20.93
N PRO A 418 -61.12 27.56 -20.54
CA PRO A 418 -62.24 28.27 -19.86
C PRO A 418 -62.94 27.38 -18.79
N ALA A 419 -63.86 27.77 -17.91
CA ALA A 419 -64.42 29.01 -17.36
C ALA A 419 -65.42 28.60 -16.23
N THR A 420 -65.81 29.58 -15.40
CA THR A 420 -67.15 29.73 -14.78
C THR A 420 -67.46 29.04 -13.43
N ASP A 421 -67.24 29.82 -12.35
CA ASP A 421 -68.27 30.45 -11.48
C ASP A 421 -68.79 29.79 -10.18
N ALA A 422 -69.07 30.70 -9.24
CA ALA A 422 -69.90 30.65 -8.03
C ALA A 422 -69.28 30.21 -6.67
N SER A 423 -68.85 31.23 -5.92
CA SER A 423 -69.37 31.66 -4.60
C SER A 423 -69.44 30.68 -3.42
N THR A 424 -68.67 30.90 -2.34
CA THR A 424 -69.16 31.54 -1.10
C THR A 424 -68.04 31.74 -0.06
N THR A 425 -68.20 32.81 0.71
CA THR A 425 -67.44 33.36 1.83
C THR A 425 -67.27 32.44 3.05
N GLN A 426 -66.11 32.46 3.73
CA GLN A 426 -66.02 32.84 5.15
C GLN A 426 -64.57 32.96 5.67
N ASP A 427 -64.42 33.99 6.51
CA ASP A 427 -63.48 34.24 7.59
C ASP A 427 -61.98 34.43 7.32
N ALA A 428 -61.65 35.72 7.37
CA ALA A 428 -60.35 36.27 7.66
C ALA A 428 -60.01 36.10 9.14
N GLU A 429 -58.86 35.51 9.42
CA GLU A 429 -58.13 35.76 10.66
C GLU A 429 -56.67 36.08 10.30
N ALA A 430 -56.24 37.28 10.69
CA ALA A 430 -54.93 37.83 10.40
C ALA A 430 -53.86 37.15 11.26
N PRO A 431 -52.73 36.69 10.68
CA PRO A 431 -51.61 36.27 11.50
C PRO A 431 -50.85 37.50 12.02
N ALA A 432 -50.69 37.55 13.34
CA ALA A 432 -49.94 38.57 14.05
C ALA A 432 -48.48 38.66 13.55
N THR A 433 -48.00 39.89 13.47
CA THR A 433 -46.64 40.29 13.09
C THR A 433 -45.61 39.67 14.04
N PRO A 434 -44.54 39.01 13.57
CA PRO A 434 -43.46 38.58 14.45
C PRO A 434 -42.69 39.81 14.93
N SER A 435 -42.45 39.88 16.24
CA SER A 435 -41.60 40.91 16.85
C SER A 435 -40.15 40.76 16.39
N ALA A 436 -39.46 41.88 16.19
CA ALA A 436 -38.06 41.94 15.78
C ALA A 436 -37.15 41.22 16.80
N PRO A 437 -36.07 40.53 16.34
CA PRO A 437 -35.13 39.89 17.24
C PRO A 437 -34.36 40.95 18.05
N GLU A 438 -34.21 40.72 19.36
CA GLU A 438 -33.35 41.54 20.20
C GLU A 438 -31.88 41.40 19.81
N THR A 439 -31.17 42.52 19.88
CA THR A 439 -29.77 42.68 19.52
C THR A 439 -28.90 41.94 20.54
N PRO A 440 -28.02 41.00 20.14
CA PRO A 440 -27.09 40.38 21.08
C PRO A 440 -26.13 41.42 21.65
N SER A 441 -25.98 41.43 22.97
CA SER A 441 -24.97 42.26 23.65
C SER A 441 -23.57 41.84 23.25
N THR A 442 -22.70 42.82 23.03
CA THR A 442 -21.27 42.65 22.70
C THR A 442 -20.54 41.79 23.74
N PRO A 443 -19.85 40.71 23.34
CA PRO A 443 -18.98 39.96 24.24
C PRO A 443 -17.85 40.83 24.78
N ALA A 444 -17.56 40.72 26.08
CA ALA A 444 -16.45 41.40 26.71
C ALA A 444 -15.11 40.98 26.08
N THR A 445 -14.26 41.97 25.80
CA THR A 445 -12.92 41.78 25.24
C THR A 445 -12.07 40.87 26.15
N PRO A 446 -11.50 39.76 25.65
CA PRO A 446 -10.59 38.95 26.44
C PRO A 446 -9.36 39.76 26.83
N SER A 447 -8.93 39.64 28.08
CA SER A 447 -7.67 40.23 28.54
C SER A 447 -6.49 39.63 27.77
N ALA A 448 -5.53 40.47 27.39
CA ALA A 448 -4.36 40.08 26.63
C ALA A 448 -3.59 38.92 27.31
N PRO A 449 -3.13 37.92 26.55
CA PRO A 449 -2.31 36.84 27.09
C PRO A 449 -1.03 37.39 27.73
N LYS A 450 -0.70 36.92 28.93
CA LYS A 450 0.61 37.23 29.53
C LYS A 450 1.71 36.63 28.66
N THR A 451 2.69 37.46 28.31
CA THR A 451 3.89 37.06 27.57
C THR A 451 4.62 35.94 28.33
N PRO A 452 4.87 34.77 27.72
CA PRO A 452 5.70 33.75 28.34
C PRO A 452 7.11 34.30 28.57
N SER A 453 7.70 34.00 29.74
CA SER A 453 9.11 34.31 29.99
C SER A 453 9.99 33.50 29.02
N ALA A 454 11.05 34.14 28.52
CA ALA A 454 11.98 33.54 27.58
C ALA A 454 12.56 32.22 28.15
N PRO A 455 12.69 31.16 27.33
CA PRO A 455 13.34 29.92 27.75
C PRO A 455 14.79 30.19 28.18
N ALA A 456 15.21 29.56 29.28
CA ALA A 456 16.61 29.59 29.70
C ALA A 456 17.50 29.00 28.60
N THR A 457 18.61 29.68 28.31
CA THR A 457 19.60 29.24 27.35
C THR A 457 20.17 27.88 27.78
N PRO A 458 20.17 26.85 26.92
CA PRO A 458 20.80 25.57 27.25
C PRO A 458 22.29 25.79 27.50
N SER A 459 22.83 25.15 28.54
CA SER A 459 24.27 25.11 28.75
C SER A 459 24.94 24.31 27.63
N ALA A 460 26.12 24.76 27.20
CA ALA A 460 26.89 24.13 26.13
C ALA A 460 27.16 22.64 26.45
N PRO A 461 27.12 21.74 25.45
CA PRO A 461 27.45 20.33 25.64
C PRO A 461 28.89 20.18 26.16
N GLU A 462 29.09 19.39 27.20
CA GLU A 462 30.43 19.00 27.62
C GLU A 462 31.09 18.16 26.54
N THR A 463 32.36 18.44 26.29
CA THR A 463 33.17 17.78 25.27
C THR A 463 33.41 16.33 25.69
N PRO A 464 33.09 15.33 24.84
CA PRO A 464 33.38 13.94 25.17
C PRO A 464 34.89 13.74 25.36
N SER A 465 35.27 13.13 26.48
CA SER A 465 36.66 12.74 26.72
C SER A 465 37.04 11.62 25.74
N THR A 466 38.15 11.81 25.02
CA THR A 466 38.73 10.82 24.11
C THR A 466 39.00 9.48 24.82
N PRO A 467 38.57 8.33 24.27
CA PRO A 467 38.96 7.02 24.79
C PRO A 467 40.47 6.84 24.69
N ALA A 468 41.09 6.34 25.76
CA ALA A 468 42.50 5.95 25.75
C ALA A 468 42.70 4.79 24.76
N THR A 469 43.56 5.02 23.76
CA THR A 469 44.03 3.98 22.85
C THR A 469 44.98 3.04 23.61
N GLU A 470 44.56 1.81 23.87
CA GLU A 470 45.51 0.77 24.27
C GLU A 470 46.36 0.36 23.06
N ALA A 471 47.69 0.36 23.25
CA ALA A 471 48.65 -0.04 22.24
C ALA A 471 48.58 -1.56 21.97
N PRO A 472 48.78 -2.03 20.72
CA PRO A 472 48.77 -3.45 20.43
C PRO A 472 49.93 -4.17 21.14
N SER A 473 49.62 -5.29 21.79
CA SER A 473 50.65 -6.20 22.31
C SER A 473 51.45 -6.82 21.16
N ALA A 474 52.78 -6.82 21.32
CA ALA A 474 53.73 -7.36 20.36
C ALA A 474 53.53 -8.86 20.08
N PRO A 475 53.80 -9.34 18.86
CA PRO A 475 53.68 -10.76 18.53
C PRO A 475 54.83 -11.57 19.15
N SER A 476 54.48 -12.67 19.81
CA SER A 476 55.42 -13.65 20.34
C SER A 476 56.11 -14.43 19.22
N THR A 477 57.44 -14.42 19.22
CA THR A 477 58.32 -15.21 18.35
C THR A 477 58.10 -16.72 18.49
N PRO A 478 58.08 -17.51 17.39
CA PRO A 478 58.08 -18.96 17.46
C PRO A 478 59.47 -19.49 17.89
N ALA A 479 59.48 -20.39 18.86
CA ALA A 479 60.68 -21.12 19.25
C ALA A 479 61.09 -22.10 18.14
N THR A 480 62.38 -22.06 17.82
CA THR A 480 63.08 -22.96 16.90
C THR A 480 63.41 -24.26 17.64
N GLU A 481 62.99 -25.40 17.10
CA GLU A 481 63.65 -26.68 17.36
C GLU A 481 64.23 -27.25 16.05
N ALA A 482 65.50 -27.62 16.13
CA ALA A 482 66.33 -28.15 15.05
C ALA A 482 66.34 -29.70 15.09
N PRO A 483 66.82 -30.39 14.03
CA PRO A 483 66.28 -31.67 13.58
C PRO A 483 67.13 -32.91 13.93
N THR A 484 66.51 -34.09 13.88
CA THR A 484 67.13 -35.42 13.64
C THR A 484 66.00 -36.43 13.37
N ALA A 485 66.06 -37.43 12.50
CA ALA A 485 67.05 -37.91 11.53
C ALA A 485 66.29 -38.72 10.45
N ALA A 486 66.91 -38.86 9.28
CA ALA A 486 66.39 -39.56 8.11
C ALA A 486 66.57 -41.08 8.17
N GLU A 487 65.64 -41.83 7.57
CA GLU A 487 65.94 -43.06 6.82
C GLU A 487 64.98 -43.18 5.62
N ALA A 488 65.49 -43.67 4.49
CA ALA A 488 64.93 -43.56 3.13
C ALA A 488 64.41 -44.95 2.60
N PRO A 489 64.18 -45.21 1.29
CA PRO A 489 62.84 -45.36 0.70
C PRO A 489 62.62 -46.68 -0.11
N ALA A 490 61.41 -46.89 -0.65
CA ALA A 490 61.11 -47.64 -1.90
C ALA A 490 59.63 -47.39 -2.33
N ALA A 491 59.34 -46.73 -3.47
CA ALA A 491 58.98 -47.29 -4.80
C ALA A 491 57.60 -48.03 -4.81
N ASP A 492 56.64 -47.87 -5.75
CA ASP A 492 56.75 -47.62 -7.19
C ASP A 492 55.37 -47.26 -7.82
N SER A 493 55.40 -46.36 -8.83
CA SER A 493 54.63 -46.30 -10.09
C SER A 493 53.09 -46.07 -10.24
N PRO A 494 52.65 -45.51 -11.41
CA PRO A 494 51.45 -44.68 -11.56
C PRO A 494 50.32 -45.31 -12.39
N VAL A 495 49.10 -44.75 -12.30
CA VAL A 495 47.96 -45.11 -13.15
C VAL A 495 47.65 -44.01 -14.16
N VAL A 496 47.48 -44.47 -15.39
CA VAL A 496 47.35 -43.76 -16.67
C VAL A 496 45.89 -43.42 -16.96
N THR A 497 45.63 -42.20 -17.45
CA THR A 497 44.39 -41.74 -18.12
C THR A 497 44.13 -42.50 -19.42
N PRO A 498 42.86 -42.60 -19.85
CA PRO A 498 42.57 -42.05 -21.18
C PRO A 498 41.18 -41.41 -21.35
N ALA A 499 41.06 -40.57 -22.37
CA ALA A 499 39.86 -40.13 -23.07
C ALA A 499 40.20 -40.13 -24.59
N PRO A 500 39.27 -39.87 -25.54
CA PRO A 500 37.81 -39.99 -25.60
C PRO A 500 37.35 -40.85 -26.82
N ASP A 501 36.04 -41.02 -27.08
CA ASP A 501 35.33 -40.47 -28.27
C ASP A 501 34.00 -41.18 -28.64
N THR A 502 33.03 -40.33 -29.02
CA THR A 502 31.80 -40.45 -29.85
C THR A 502 31.02 -41.77 -30.08
N GLY A 503 29.73 -41.72 -29.68
CA GLY A 503 28.58 -41.61 -30.61
C GLY A 503 27.89 -42.88 -31.15
N ALA A 504 26.62 -43.12 -30.75
CA ALA A 504 25.44 -43.26 -31.62
C ALA A 504 24.23 -44.01 -30.95
N SER A 505 23.13 -43.27 -30.80
CA SER A 505 21.72 -43.57 -31.21
C SER A 505 20.95 -44.87 -30.83
N GLN A 506 19.76 -44.61 -30.24
CA GLN A 506 18.45 -45.31 -30.33
C GLN A 506 18.31 -46.67 -29.60
N THR A 507 17.22 -47.08 -28.94
CA THR A 507 15.80 -46.68 -28.94
C THR A 507 15.09 -47.36 -27.74
N GLN A 508 14.07 -46.70 -27.20
CA GLN A 508 12.77 -47.22 -26.70
C GLN A 508 12.64 -48.31 -25.61
N ASP A 509 11.81 -47.91 -24.64
CA ASP A 509 10.59 -48.56 -24.14
C ASP A 509 10.59 -49.43 -22.87
N ASP A 510 9.76 -48.91 -21.96
CA ASP A 510 8.69 -49.56 -21.20
C ASP A 510 8.95 -50.25 -19.86
N THR A 511 8.59 -49.50 -18.83
CA THR A 511 7.52 -49.80 -17.87
C THR A 511 7.24 -51.28 -17.54
N SER A 512 7.29 -51.63 -16.25
CA SER A 512 6.10 -51.94 -15.44
C SER A 512 6.35 -52.96 -14.30
N LYS A 513 5.68 -52.66 -13.17
CA LYS A 513 5.10 -53.57 -12.13
C LYS A 513 5.89 -53.87 -10.84
N CYS A 514 5.40 -53.21 -9.80
CA CYS A 514 5.28 -53.71 -8.42
C CYS A 514 4.72 -55.14 -8.34
N SER A 515 5.18 -55.93 -7.36
CA SER A 515 4.29 -56.71 -6.47
C SER A 515 5.02 -57.30 -5.26
N VAL A 516 4.25 -57.42 -4.19
CA VAL A 516 4.63 -57.55 -2.79
C VAL A 516 4.43 -59.00 -2.28
N ARG A 517 5.26 -59.39 -1.30
CA ARG A 517 5.13 -60.43 -0.24
C ARG A 517 4.87 -61.92 -0.55
N ARG A 518 5.85 -62.69 -0.02
CA ARG A 518 5.79 -63.85 0.91
C ARG A 518 4.87 -65.03 0.59
N ARG A 519 5.50 -66.21 0.46
CA ARG A 519 5.04 -67.47 1.07
C ARG A 519 6.17 -68.16 1.86
N ARG A 520 5.82 -68.58 3.07
CA ARG A 520 6.59 -69.40 4.02
C ARG A 520 7.07 -70.72 3.40
N ARG A 521 8.20 -71.24 3.90
CA ARG A 521 8.34 -72.64 4.33
C ARG A 521 9.51 -72.80 5.31
N ASN A 522 9.17 -73.52 6.39
CA ASN A 522 9.95 -74.11 7.48
C ASN A 522 10.76 -73.20 8.40
#